data_AF-A0A1V3RSF7-F1
#
_entry.id   AF-A0A1V3RSF7-F1
#
_cell.length_a   1.000
_cell.length_b   1.000
_cell.length_c   1.000
_cell.angle_alpha   90.00
_cell.angle_beta   90.00
_cell.angle_gamma   90.00
#
_symmetry.space_group_name_H-M   'P 1'
#
loop_
_entity.id
_entity.type
_entity.pdbx_description
1 polymer ?
#
loop_
_entity_poly.entity_id
_entity_poly.type
_entity_poly.pdbx_seq_one_letter_code
_entity_poly.pdbx_strand_id
1 'polypeptide(L)'
;MNALQNPLALVSRLLLAAVFLPAGIGKITGFEGTVGYIASVGLPMATLGAVVAIVVEVLGGLALLVGFGTRWAALALALFTLAASFFFHNFWAVPAEQQLMQQMLFMKNIGVTGGLLALAAFGAGAFSLDARRTN
;
A
#
# COMPACT_ATOMS: atom_id res chain seq x y z
N MET A 1 18.20 -20.56 2.78
CA MET A 1 17.24 -19.71 3.53
C MET A 1 17.24 -20.18 4.97
N ASN A 2 17.35 -19.28 5.95
CA ASN A 2 17.22 -19.69 7.35
C ASN A 2 15.75 -20.07 7.65
N ALA A 3 15.49 -20.95 8.61
CA ALA A 3 14.16 -21.52 8.91
C ALA A 3 13.07 -20.45 9.11
N LEU A 4 13.46 -19.25 9.57
CA LEU A 4 12.56 -18.13 9.81
C LEU A 4 12.22 -17.31 8.56
N GLN A 5 13.01 -17.38 7.49
CA GLN A 5 12.84 -16.49 6.34
C GLN A 5 11.49 -16.71 5.62
N ASN A 6 11.08 -17.97 5.44
CA ASN A 6 9.83 -18.31 4.76
C ASN A 6 8.58 -17.90 5.56
N PRO A 7 8.46 -18.25 6.86
CA PRO A 7 7.36 -17.77 7.69
C PRO A 7 7.31 -16.24 7.78
N LEU A 8 8.44 -15.56 7.98
CA LEU A 8 8.48 -14.11 8.12
C LEU A 8 8.09 -13.39 6.82
N ALA A 9 8.49 -13.91 5.65
CA ALA A 9 8.07 -13.37 4.36
C ALA A 9 6.54 -13.53 4.15
N LEU A 10 5.96 -14.66 4.58
CA LEU A 10 4.51 -14.84 4.57
C LEU A 10 3.82 -13.83 5.49
N VAL A 11 4.25 -13.72 6.75
CA VAL A 11 3.66 -12.76 7.72
C VAL A 11 3.78 -11.32 7.23
N SER A 12 4.94 -10.94 6.67
CA SER A 12 5.14 -9.62 6.06
C SER A 12 4.10 -9.34 4.98
N ARG A 13 3.87 -10.29 4.06
CA ARG A 13 2.84 -10.17 3.01
C ARG A 13 1.44 -10.03 3.57
N LEU A 14 1.07 -10.82 4.57
CA LEU A 14 -0.25 -10.75 5.20
C LEU A 14 -0.49 -9.41 5.88
N LEU A 15 0.48 -8.92 6.64
CA LEU A 15 0.38 -7.64 7.35
C LEU A 15 0.33 -6.45 6.37
N LEU A 16 1.15 -6.48 5.32
CA LEU A 16 1.11 -5.45 4.27
C LEU A 16 -0.22 -5.49 3.52
N ALA A 17 -0.71 -6.68 3.13
CA ALA A 17 -2.02 -6.83 2.50
C ALA A 17 -3.16 -6.35 3.40
N ALA A 18 -3.06 -6.53 4.73
CA ALA A 18 -4.04 -6.05 5.69
C ALA A 18 -4.13 -4.51 5.79
N VAL A 19 -3.11 -3.78 5.32
CA VAL A 19 -3.18 -2.32 5.21
C VAL A 19 -3.92 -1.91 3.93
N PHE A 20 -3.64 -2.58 2.81
CA PHE A 20 -4.15 -2.15 1.49
C PHE A 20 -5.54 -2.69 1.16
N LEU A 21 -5.85 -3.95 1.49
CA LEU A 21 -7.13 -4.56 1.10
C LEU A 21 -8.33 -3.85 1.74
N PRO A 22 -8.36 -3.59 3.06
CA PRO A 22 -9.47 -2.84 3.66
C PRO A 22 -9.55 -1.41 3.11
N ALA A 23 -8.40 -0.76 2.88
CA ALA A 23 -8.36 0.59 2.33
C ALA A 23 -8.94 0.66 0.90
N GLY A 24 -8.58 -0.28 0.03
CA GLY A 24 -9.09 -0.36 -1.34
C GLY A 24 -10.56 -0.76 -1.40
N ILE A 25 -10.98 -1.75 -0.59
CA ILE A 25 -12.39 -2.16 -0.49
C ILE A 25 -13.26 -0.99 0.02
N GLY A 26 -12.78 -0.27 1.03
CA GLY A 26 -13.46 0.92 1.55
C GLY A 26 -13.67 1.99 0.47
N LYS A 27 -12.70 2.17 -0.44
CA LYS A 27 -12.83 3.07 -1.59
C LYS A 27 -13.84 2.59 -2.63
N ILE A 28 -14.05 1.28 -2.78
CA ILE A 28 -15.11 0.74 -3.65
C ILE A 28 -16.48 1.07 -3.07
N THR A 29 -16.70 0.78 -1.78
CA THR A 29 -17.99 1.02 -1.12
C THR A 29 -18.28 2.51 -0.89
N GLY A 30 -17.22 3.33 -0.76
CA GLY A 30 -17.29 4.77 -0.54
C GLY A 30 -16.70 5.58 -1.69
N PHE A 31 -17.00 5.18 -2.93
CA PHE A 31 -16.36 5.74 -4.13
C PHE A 31 -16.53 7.26 -4.25
N GLU A 32 -17.75 7.78 -4.13
CA GLU A 32 -18.02 9.21 -4.24
C GLU A 32 -17.27 10.03 -3.17
N GLY A 33 -17.24 9.53 -1.93
CA GLY A 33 -16.48 10.15 -0.85
C GLY A 33 -14.97 10.17 -1.13
N THR A 34 -14.45 9.09 -1.74
CA THR A 34 -13.05 9.02 -2.15
C THR A 34 -12.75 10.04 -3.25
N VAL A 35 -13.62 10.15 -4.26
CA VAL A 35 -13.47 11.16 -5.32
C VAL A 35 -13.48 12.58 -4.74
N GLY A 36 -14.41 12.86 -3.82
CA GLY A 36 -14.47 14.16 -3.13
C GLY A 36 -13.20 14.45 -2.33
N TYR A 37 -12.67 13.46 -1.62
CA TYR A 37 -11.44 13.62 -0.84
C TYR A 37 -10.22 13.87 -1.73
N ILE A 38 -10.08 13.16 -2.85
CA ILE A 38 -9.02 13.39 -3.83
C ILE A 38 -9.14 14.79 -4.45
N ALA A 39 -10.35 15.23 -4.78
CA ALA A 39 -10.59 16.58 -5.29
C ALA A 39 -10.22 17.66 -4.25
N SER A 40 -10.47 17.41 -2.95
CA SER A 40 -10.20 18.38 -1.88
C SER A 40 -8.72 18.74 -1.69
N VAL A 41 -7.80 17.88 -2.14
CA VAL A 41 -6.35 18.14 -2.10
C VAL A 41 -5.82 18.77 -3.39
N GLY A 42 -6.72 19.15 -4.31
CA GLY A 42 -6.37 19.87 -5.55
C GLY A 42 -5.83 19.00 -6.68
N LEU A 43 -5.92 17.67 -6.58
CA LEU A 43 -5.48 16.76 -7.64
C LEU A 43 -6.44 16.81 -8.85
N PRO A 44 -5.92 16.94 -10.09
CA PRO A 44 -6.75 16.87 -11.29
C PRO A 44 -7.27 15.44 -11.49
N MET A 45 -8.37 15.30 -12.22
CA MET A 45 -8.98 14.00 -12.58
C MET A 45 -9.25 13.10 -11.36
N ALA A 46 -9.87 13.64 -10.30
CA ALA A 46 -10.11 12.94 -9.03
C ALA A 46 -10.80 11.57 -9.18
N THR A 47 -11.76 11.45 -10.11
CA THR A 47 -12.43 10.17 -10.42
C THR A 47 -11.44 9.12 -10.92
N LEU A 48 -10.54 9.49 -11.82
CA LEU A 48 -9.49 8.59 -12.31
C LEU A 48 -8.51 8.25 -11.18
N GLY A 49 -8.14 9.23 -10.35
CA GLY A 49 -7.32 9.00 -9.15
C GLY A 49 -7.94 7.96 -8.20
N ALA A 50 -9.26 8.03 -7.96
CA ALA A 50 -9.97 7.07 -7.12
C ALA A 50 -9.93 5.65 -7.71
N VAL A 51 -10.16 5.53 -9.02
CA VAL A 51 -10.07 4.24 -9.73
C VAL A 51 -8.65 3.67 -9.64
N VAL A 52 -7.62 4.49 -9.89
CA VAL A 52 -6.22 4.07 -9.79
C VAL A 52 -5.90 3.61 -8.36
N ALA A 53 -6.32 4.36 -7.34
CA ALA A 53 -6.11 3.97 -5.94
C ALA A 53 -6.75 2.61 -5.62
N ILE A 54 -8.00 2.40 -6.02
CA ILE A 54 -8.70 1.11 -5.85
C ILE A 54 -7.94 -0.02 -6.53
N VAL A 55 -7.59 0.16 -7.81
CA VAL A 55 -6.91 -0.87 -8.60
C VAL A 55 -5.57 -1.24 -7.97
N VAL A 56 -4.77 -0.24 -7.60
CA VAL A 56 -3.45 -0.47 -7.00
C VAL A 56 -3.56 -1.14 -5.63
N GLU A 57 -4.43 -0.66 -4.75
CA GLU A 57 -4.56 -1.20 -3.39
C GLU A 57 -5.19 -2.59 -3.37
N VAL A 58 -6.24 -2.83 -4.17
CA VAL A 58 -6.93 -4.13 -4.20
C VAL A 58 -6.09 -5.16 -4.96
N LEU A 59 -5.67 -4.87 -6.20
CA LEU A 59 -4.90 -5.85 -6.97
C LEU A 59 -3.51 -6.05 -6.36
N GLY A 60 -2.85 -4.97 -5.93
CA GLY A 60 -1.56 -5.07 -5.23
C GLY A 60 -1.69 -5.81 -3.91
N GLY A 61 -2.71 -5.51 -3.10
CA GLY A 61 -2.97 -6.21 -1.84
C GLY A 61 -3.24 -7.70 -2.04
N LEU A 62 -4.05 -8.07 -3.03
CA LEU A 62 -4.32 -9.48 -3.37
C LEU A 62 -3.06 -10.18 -3.89
N ALA A 63 -2.28 -9.51 -4.74
CA ALA A 63 -1.01 -10.01 -5.25
C ALA A 63 -0.03 -10.31 -4.12
N LEU A 64 0.11 -9.43 -3.12
CA LEU A 64 0.90 -9.70 -1.93
C LEU A 64 0.33 -10.87 -1.11
N LEU A 65 -0.99 -10.89 -0.88
CA LEU A 65 -1.67 -11.91 -0.09
C LEU A 65 -1.35 -13.33 -0.60
N VAL A 66 -1.53 -13.57 -1.90
CA VAL A 66 -1.25 -14.88 -2.51
C VAL A 66 0.23 -15.07 -2.87
N GLY A 67 1.03 -14.00 -2.83
CA GLY A 67 2.44 -14.00 -3.21
C GLY A 67 2.63 -14.22 -4.72
N PHE A 68 1.89 -13.47 -5.53
CA PHE A 68 1.98 -13.49 -6.99
C PHE A 68 2.52 -12.16 -7.52
N GLY A 69 3.60 -12.19 -8.31
CA GLY A 69 4.25 -10.98 -8.81
C GLY A 69 4.76 -10.09 -7.66
N THR A 70 5.14 -10.69 -6.53
CA THR A 70 5.29 -10.01 -5.23
C THR A 70 6.25 -8.83 -5.31
N ARG A 71 7.36 -8.97 -6.03
CA ARG A 71 8.35 -7.89 -6.19
C ARG A 71 7.76 -6.67 -6.87
N TRP A 72 7.02 -6.87 -7.96
CA TRP A 72 6.42 -5.79 -8.74
C TRP A 72 5.22 -5.17 -8.01
N ALA A 73 4.39 -6.01 -7.38
CA ALA A 73 3.29 -5.53 -6.53
C ALA A 73 3.81 -4.67 -5.37
N ALA A 74 4.87 -5.12 -4.69
CA ALA A 74 5.47 -4.37 -3.59
C ALA A 74 6.06 -3.02 -4.05
N LEU A 75 6.74 -2.97 -5.19
CA LEU A 75 7.25 -1.71 -5.75
C LEU A 75 6.13 -0.74 -6.15
N ALA A 76 5.08 -1.24 -6.81
CA ALA A 76 3.93 -0.43 -7.19
C ALA A 76 3.21 0.15 -5.95
N LEU A 77 2.96 -0.69 -4.95
CA LEU A 77 2.38 -0.27 -3.67
C LEU A 77 3.28 0.70 -2.91
N ALA A 78 4.60 0.52 -2.94
CA ALA A 78 5.54 1.43 -2.28
C ALA A 78 5.49 2.83 -2.91
N LEU A 79 5.54 2.90 -4.24
CA LEU A 79 5.43 4.17 -4.96
C LEU A 79 4.08 4.85 -4.72
N PHE A 80 2.99 4.08 -4.79
CA PHE A 80 1.64 4.58 -4.49
C PHE A 80 1.53 5.09 -3.05
N THR A 81 2.06 4.35 -2.07
CA THR A 81 2.00 4.72 -0.66
C THR A 81 2.77 6.01 -0.39
N LEU A 82 3.94 6.18 -1.00
CA LEU A 82 4.69 7.44 -0.93
C LEU A 82 3.90 8.59 -1.54
N ALA A 83 3.41 8.43 -2.78
CA ALA A 83 2.61 9.47 -3.44
C ALA A 83 1.39 9.86 -2.59
N ALA A 84 0.64 8.88 -2.09
CA ALA A 84 -0.50 9.10 -1.22
C ALA A 84 -0.12 9.86 0.06
N SER A 85 1.02 9.53 0.70
CA SER A 85 1.50 10.29 1.87
C SER A 85 1.74 11.76 1.57
N PHE A 86 2.36 12.08 0.44
CA PHE A 86 2.66 13.47 0.09
C PHE A 86 1.42 14.29 -0.26
N PHE A 87 0.37 13.67 -0.79
CA PHE A 87 -0.88 14.39 -1.12
C PHE A 87 -1.87 14.44 0.04
N PHE A 88 -2.00 13.36 0.81
CA PHE A 88 -3.07 13.22 1.81
C PHE A 88 -2.60 13.37 3.26
N HIS A 89 -1.29 13.29 3.51
CA HIS A 89 -0.69 13.35 4.84
C HIS A 89 0.46 14.37 4.91
N ASN A 90 0.40 15.45 4.12
CA ASN A 90 1.36 16.55 4.11
C ASN A 90 1.26 17.41 5.39
N PHE A 91 1.68 16.84 6.52
CA PHE A 91 1.55 17.42 7.86
C PHE A 91 2.19 18.81 8.05
N TRP A 92 3.08 19.22 7.15
CA TRP A 92 3.69 20.56 7.13
C TRP A 92 2.78 21.65 6.54
N ALA A 93 1.69 21.28 5.88
CA ALA A 93 0.79 22.20 5.17
C ALA A 93 -0.64 22.19 5.74
N VAL A 94 -0.83 21.65 6.94
CA VAL A 94 -2.14 21.59 7.64
C VAL A 94 -2.13 22.46 8.90
N PRO A 95 -3.30 22.89 9.41
CA PRO A 95 -3.41 23.60 10.68
C PRO A 95 -2.77 22.84 11.86
N ALA A 96 -2.32 23.58 12.88
CA ALA A 96 -1.58 23.03 14.02
C ALA A 96 -2.35 21.90 14.75
N GLU A 97 -3.67 22.01 14.83
CA GLU A 97 -4.54 21.02 15.45
C GLU A 97 -4.60 19.68 14.69
N GLN A 98 -4.23 19.65 13.41
CA GLN A 98 -4.20 18.43 12.58
C GLN A 98 -2.79 17.87 12.38
N GLN A 99 -1.76 18.69 12.64
CA GLN A 99 -0.38 18.38 12.29
C GLN A 99 0.12 17.07 12.90
N LEU A 100 -0.15 16.82 14.19
CA LEU A 100 0.30 15.60 14.87
C LEU A 100 -0.33 14.34 14.25
N MET A 101 -1.63 14.37 13.97
CA MET A 101 -2.33 13.23 13.36
C MET A 101 -1.78 12.95 11.95
N GLN A 102 -1.65 13.98 11.12
CA GLN A 102 -1.13 13.81 9.76
C GLN A 102 0.33 13.33 9.77
N GLN A 103 1.15 13.79 10.72
CA GLN A 103 2.52 13.33 10.87
C GLN A 103 2.57 11.84 11.23
N MET A 104 1.70 11.37 12.14
CA MET A 104 1.61 9.94 12.46
C MET A 104 1.19 9.10 11.25
N LEU A 105 0.20 9.56 10.47
CA LEU A 105 -0.26 8.86 9.27
C LEU A 105 0.83 8.81 8.18
N PHE A 106 1.55 9.91 7.99
CA PHE A 106 2.70 9.99 7.09
C PHE A 106 3.78 9.00 7.53
N MET A 107 4.19 9.02 8.79
CA MET A 107 5.26 8.13 9.31
C MET A 107 4.87 6.66 9.29
N LYS A 108 3.60 6.33 9.55
CA LYS A 108 3.05 4.98 9.35
C LYS A 108 3.25 4.52 7.90
N ASN A 109 2.94 5.37 6.92
CA ASN A 109 3.15 5.05 5.50
C ASN A 109 4.64 4.92 5.13
N ILE A 110 5.53 5.71 5.73
CA ILE A 110 6.99 5.53 5.55
C ILE A 110 7.44 4.15 6.05
N GLY A 111 6.96 3.72 7.22
CA GLY A 111 7.21 2.37 7.74
C GLY A 111 6.69 1.26 6.83
N VAL A 112 5.45 1.40 6.34
CA VAL A 112 4.85 0.47 5.36
C VAL A 112 5.67 0.41 4.07
N THR A 113 6.10 1.56 3.56
CA THR A 113 6.97 1.65 2.38
C THR A 113 8.29 0.91 2.60
N GLY A 114 8.93 1.08 3.76
CA GLY A 114 10.14 0.33 4.11
C GLY A 114 9.92 -1.19 4.09
N GLY A 115 8.79 -1.65 4.64
CA GLY A 115 8.41 -3.07 4.60
C GLY A 115 8.19 -3.58 3.18
N LEU A 116 7.54 -2.81 2.31
CA LEU A 116 7.34 -3.15 0.90
C LEU A 116 8.66 -3.21 0.13
N LEU A 117 9.56 -2.25 0.33
CA LEU A 117 10.87 -2.23 -0.31
C LEU A 117 11.73 -3.42 0.16
N ALA A 118 11.70 -3.76 1.44
CA ALA A 118 12.36 -4.96 1.96
C ALA A 118 11.78 -6.24 1.31
N LEU A 119 10.45 -6.35 1.21
CA LEU A 119 9.82 -7.48 0.56
C LEU A 119 10.18 -7.57 -0.94
N ALA A 120 10.27 -6.44 -1.64
CA ALA A 120 10.71 -6.38 -3.03
C ALA A 120 12.18 -6.81 -3.20
N ALA A 121 13.04 -6.46 -2.24
CA ALA A 121 14.47 -6.79 -2.27
C ALA A 121 14.73 -8.27 -1.93
N PHE A 122 14.06 -8.80 -0.90
CA PHE A 122 14.36 -10.13 -0.34
C PHE A 122 13.42 -11.25 -0.81
N GLY A 123 12.29 -10.90 -1.45
CA GLY A 123 11.39 -11.85 -2.12
C GLY A 123 10.25 -12.42 -1.25
N ALA A 124 9.37 -13.17 -1.91
CA ALA A 124 8.06 -13.58 -1.39
C ALA A 124 8.07 -14.76 -0.38
N GLY A 125 9.20 -15.46 -0.28
CA GLY A 125 9.33 -16.73 0.46
C GLY A 125 8.66 -17.92 -0.24
N ALA A 126 8.90 -19.13 0.27
CA ALA A 126 8.44 -20.39 -0.31
C ALA A 126 6.91 -20.57 -0.28
N PHE A 127 6.20 -19.91 0.64
CA PHE A 127 4.74 -19.97 0.74
C PHE A 127 4.03 -18.98 -0.20
N SER A 128 4.52 -18.86 -1.43
CA SER A 128 4.04 -17.91 -2.44
C SER A 128 3.74 -18.63 -3.76
N LEU A 129 2.86 -18.06 -4.58
CA LEU A 129 2.67 -18.53 -5.95
C LEU A 129 3.91 -18.30 -6.83
N ASP A 130 4.69 -17.26 -6.54
CA ASP A 130 5.97 -17.00 -7.20
C ASP A 130 6.93 -18.18 -7.07
N ALA A 131 7.05 -18.77 -5.87
CA ALA A 131 7.90 -19.94 -5.63
C ALA A 131 7.45 -21.19 -6.40
N ARG A 132 6.16 -21.29 -6.75
CA ARG A 132 5.61 -22.41 -7.53
C ARG A 132 5.83 -22.26 -9.04
N ARG A 133 6.17 -21.05 -9.52
CA ARG A 133 6.43 -20.79 -10.95
C ARG A 133 7.89 -20.96 -11.35
N THR A 134 8.79 -20.93 -10.36
CA THR A 134 10.24 -21.06 -10.58
C THR A 134 10.75 -22.49 -10.38
N ASN A 135 9.87 -23.43 -10.03
CA ASN A 135 10.12 -24.88 -10.00
C ASN A 135 9.43 -25.52 -11.21
#